data_AF-A0A937B9X3-F1
#
_entry.id   AF-A0A937B9X3-F1
#
_cell.length_a   1.000
_cell.length_b   1.000
_cell.length_c   1.000
_cell.angle_alpha   90.00
_cell.angle_beta   90.00
_cell.angle_gamma   90.00
#
_symmetry.space_group_name_H-M   'P 1'
#
loop_
_entity.id
_entity.type
_entity.pdbx_description
1 polymer ?
#
loop_
_entity_poly.entity_id
_entity_poly.type
_entity_poly.pdbx_seq_one_letter_code
_entity_poly.pdbx_strand_id
1 'polypeptide(L)'
;MLKVHPFTMGHLIGAVIVSGAAGMFLPDPLSALKMVAVFVLGVAVSSFVCQWRPGTDAAGWKLWLVAVFANPVMLLSLGFMAVDWECLAGLRRGWGCFAAAIAIPVAAGCLLPPLLGLAWRWWKRRLAARRAV
;
A
#
# COMPACT_ATOMS: atom_id res chain seq x y z
N MET A 1 -5.99 -26.64 -0.43
CA MET A 1 -4.90 -25.63 -0.43
C MET A 1 -5.49 -24.30 -0.86
N LEU A 2 -5.57 -23.30 0.03
CA LEU A 2 -6.01 -21.95 -0.35
C LEU A 2 -5.03 -21.41 -1.41
N LYS A 3 -5.46 -21.35 -2.68
CA LYS A 3 -4.68 -20.68 -3.72
C LYS A 3 -4.80 -19.17 -3.49
N VAL A 4 -3.75 -18.57 -2.92
CA VAL A 4 -3.66 -17.11 -2.81
C VAL A 4 -3.59 -16.52 -4.21
N HIS A 5 -4.47 -15.58 -4.52
CA HIS A 5 -4.51 -14.95 -5.83
C HIS A 5 -3.21 -14.17 -6.09
N PRO A 6 -2.63 -14.21 -7.32
CA PRO A 6 -1.36 -13.57 -7.63
C PRO A 6 -1.29 -12.07 -7.27
N PHE A 7 -2.40 -11.35 -7.41
CA PHE A 7 -2.49 -9.95 -6.99
C PHE A 7 -2.24 -9.79 -5.49
N THR A 8 -2.94 -10.55 -4.64
CA THR A 8 -2.82 -10.50 -3.18
C THR A 8 -1.39 -10.81 -2.72
N MET A 9 -0.78 -11.83 -3.33
CA MET A 9 0.60 -12.20 -2.99
C MET A 9 1.59 -11.09 -3.37
N GLY A 10 1.49 -10.54 -4.59
CA GLY A 10 2.35 -9.42 -5.00
C GLY A 10 2.09 -8.14 -4.19
N HIS A 11 0.85 -7.92 -3.75
CA HIS A 11 0.47 -6.78 -2.93
C HIS A 11 1.10 -6.86 -1.53
N LEU A 12 1.06 -8.04 -0.89
CA LEU A 12 1.69 -8.31 0.41
C LEU A 12 3.23 -8.23 0.33
N ILE A 13 3.82 -8.86 -0.68
CA ILE A 13 5.28 -8.78 -0.91
C ILE A 13 5.68 -7.32 -1.15
N GLY A 14 4.89 -6.60 -1.94
CA GLY A 14 5.11 -5.19 -2.18
C GLY A 14 5.03 -4.34 -0.91
N ALA A 15 4.10 -4.66 0.01
CA ALA A 15 4.03 -4.02 1.31
C ALA A 15 5.34 -4.19 2.08
N VAL A 16 5.82 -5.43 2.20
CA VAL A 16 7.07 -5.78 2.90
C VAL A 16 8.27 -5.06 2.28
N ILE A 17 8.40 -5.07 0.95
CA ILE A 17 9.51 -4.40 0.24
C ILE A 17 9.47 -2.89 0.49
N VAL A 18 8.31 -2.26 0.32
CA VAL A 18 8.17 -0.80 0.47
C VAL A 18 8.43 -0.38 1.91
N SER A 19 7.81 -1.06 2.88
CA SER A 19 8.04 -0.76 4.30
C SER A 19 9.44 -1.15 4.77
N GLY A 20 10.04 -2.19 4.21
CA GLY A 20 11.40 -2.61 4.52
C GLY A 20 12.42 -1.59 4.03
N ALA A 21 12.28 -1.15 2.77
CA ALA A 21 13.11 -0.10 2.20
C ALA A 21 12.96 1.23 2.96
N ALA A 22 11.74 1.62 3.32
CA ALA A 22 11.51 2.80 4.14
C ALA A 22 12.06 2.63 5.58
N GLY A 23 11.94 1.44 6.15
CA GLY A 23 12.46 1.10 7.47
C GLY A 23 13.99 1.18 7.57
N MET A 24 14.73 1.07 6.47
CA MET A 24 16.19 1.27 6.45
C MET A 24 16.62 2.69 6.82
N PHE A 25 15.71 3.67 6.75
CA PHE A 25 15.96 5.06 7.14
C PHE A 25 15.55 5.35 8.59
N LEU A 26 15.01 4.37 9.31
CA LEU A 26 14.64 4.53 10.71
C LEU A 26 15.83 4.18 11.62
N PRO A 27 16.02 4.89 12.75
CA PRO A 27 17.16 4.68 13.63
C PRO A 27 17.11 3.33 14.36
N ASP A 28 15.91 2.79 14.60
CA ASP A 28 15.72 1.58 15.40
C ASP A 28 15.10 0.44 14.57
N PRO A 29 15.63 -0.79 14.66
CA PRO A 29 15.09 -1.95 13.95
C PRO A 29 13.66 -2.30 14.41
N LEU A 30 13.32 -2.00 15.67
CA LEU A 30 11.97 -2.18 16.19
C LEU A 30 10.97 -1.25 15.49
N SER A 31 11.37 -0.02 15.19
CA SER A 31 10.53 0.94 14.46
C SER A 31 10.32 0.52 13.01
N ALA A 32 11.38 -0.01 12.37
CA ALA A 32 11.28 -0.63 11.04
C ALA A 32 10.30 -1.82 11.05
N LEU A 33 10.39 -2.71 12.04
CA LEU A 33 9.48 -3.85 12.17
C LEU A 33 8.03 -3.41 12.37
N LYS A 34 7.79 -2.39 13.21
CA LYS A 34 6.45 -1.80 13.40
C LYS A 34 5.90 -1.24 12.10
N MET A 35 6.73 -0.55 11.30
CA MET A 35 6.33 -0.02 10.01
C MET A 35 5.90 -1.13 9.06
N VAL A 36 6.66 -2.22 8.98
CA VAL A 36 6.30 -3.40 8.17
C VAL A 36 4.97 -3.98 8.62
N ALA A 37 4.78 -4.18 9.93
CA ALA A 37 3.54 -4.73 10.47
C ALA A 37 2.32 -3.86 10.11
N VAL A 38 2.43 -2.54 10.24
CA VAL A 38 1.35 -1.59 9.90
C VAL A 38 1.01 -1.64 8.41
N PHE A 39 2.01 -1.63 7.54
CA PHE A 39 1.79 -1.69 6.09
C PHE A 39 1.18 -3.02 5.66
N VAL A 40 1.68 -4.14 6.19
CA VAL A 40 1.13 -5.47 5.90
C VAL A 40 -0.32 -5.58 6.38
N LEU A 41 -0.64 -5.07 7.57
CA LEU A 41 -2.01 -5.07 8.08
C LEU A 41 -2.94 -4.24 7.18
N GLY A 42 -2.52 -3.05 6.78
CA GLY A 42 -3.30 -2.20 5.86
C GLY A 42 -3.57 -2.88 4.52
N VAL A 43 -2.55 -3.56 3.99
CA VAL A 43 -2.65 -4.33 2.74
C VAL A 43 -3.48 -5.60 2.88
N ALA A 44 -3.46 -6.26 4.04
CA ALA A 44 -4.31 -7.41 4.30
C ALA A 44 -5.80 -7.01 4.28
N VAL A 45 -6.15 -5.90 4.93
CA VAL A 45 -7.50 -5.35 4.92
C VAL A 45 -7.93 -4.97 3.50
N SER A 46 -7.10 -4.22 2.77
CA SER A 46 -7.44 -3.82 1.40
C SER A 46 -7.54 -5.02 0.44
N SER A 47 -6.72 -6.05 0.64
CA SER A 47 -6.79 -7.31 -0.12
C SER A 47 -8.08 -8.07 0.15
N PHE A 48 -8.52 -8.12 1.41
CA PHE A 48 -9.80 -8.72 1.79
C PHE A 48 -10.97 -7.98 1.15
N VAL A 49 -10.94 -6.64 1.17
CA VAL A 49 -11.96 -5.83 0.47
C VAL A 49 -11.97 -6.14 -1.02
N CYS A 50 -10.80 -6.16 -1.68
CA CYS A 50 -10.69 -6.49 -3.10
C CYS A 50 -11.22 -7.89 -3.46
N GLN A 51 -11.11 -8.87 -2.55
CA GLN A 51 -11.68 -10.21 -2.74
C GLN A 51 -13.21 -10.16 -2.74
N TRP A 52 -13.81 -9.36 -1.86
CA TRP A 52 -15.26 -9.24 -1.78
C TRP A 52 -15.84 -8.38 -2.90
N ARG A 53 -15.25 -7.21 -3.15
CA ARG A 53 -15.61 -6.27 -4.23
C ARG A 53 -14.36 -5.48 -4.63
N PRO A 54 -13.92 -5.47 -5.91
CA PRO A 54 -14.63 -5.89 -7.13
C PRO A 54 -14.40 -7.36 -7.53
N GLY A 55 -13.71 -8.15 -6.71
CA GLY A 55 -13.19 -9.48 -7.04
C GLY A 55 -11.75 -9.40 -7.56
N THR A 56 -10.88 -10.31 -7.13
CA THR A 56 -9.44 -10.27 -7.46
C THR A 56 -9.11 -10.41 -8.95
N ASP A 57 -10.08 -10.84 -9.76
CA ASP A 57 -9.96 -10.95 -11.21
C ASP A 57 -10.37 -9.70 -11.99
N ALA A 58 -10.91 -8.69 -11.32
CA ALA A 58 -11.35 -7.44 -11.95
C ALA A 58 -10.23 -6.73 -12.73
N ALA A 59 -10.63 -5.71 -13.51
CA ALA A 59 -9.69 -4.85 -14.23
C ALA A 59 -8.64 -4.26 -13.29
N GLY A 60 -7.38 -4.19 -13.76
CA GLY A 60 -6.25 -3.77 -12.92
C GLY A 60 -6.45 -2.39 -12.29
N TRP A 61 -7.00 -1.43 -13.05
CA TRP A 61 -7.28 -0.08 -12.54
C TRP A 61 -8.31 -0.08 -11.39
N LYS A 62 -9.35 -0.92 -11.46
CA LYS A 62 -10.34 -1.07 -10.38
C LYS A 62 -9.70 -1.66 -9.14
N LEU A 63 -8.88 -2.70 -9.31
CA LEU A 63 -8.15 -3.31 -8.20
C LEU A 63 -7.19 -2.33 -7.54
N TRP A 64 -6.49 -1.51 -8.31
CA TRP A 64 -5.59 -0.52 -7.76
C TRP A 64 -6.34 0.53 -6.94
N LEU A 65 -7.40 1.13 -7.50
CA LEU A 65 -8.20 2.13 -6.79
C LEU A 65 -8.78 1.56 -5.49
N VAL A 66 -9.42 0.40 -5.57
CA VAL A 66 -10.03 -0.22 -4.38
C VAL A 66 -8.96 -0.61 -3.36
N ALA A 67 -7.82 -1.16 -3.78
CA ALA A 67 -6.75 -1.51 -2.86
C ALA A 67 -6.12 -0.29 -2.17
N VAL A 68 -6.03 0.85 -2.87
CA VAL A 68 -5.54 2.11 -2.28
C VAL A 68 -6.55 2.67 -1.27
N PHE A 69 -7.82 2.81 -1.66
CA PHE A 69 -8.82 3.47 -0.84
C PHE A 69 -9.46 2.57 0.23
N ALA A 70 -9.30 1.25 0.13
CA ALA A 70 -9.67 0.32 1.20
C ALA A 70 -8.54 0.10 2.22
N ASN A 71 -7.36 0.67 2.00
CA ASN A 71 -6.25 0.56 2.95
C ASN A 71 -6.46 1.54 4.12
N PRO A 72 -6.65 1.07 5.36
CA PRO A 72 -6.85 1.95 6.51
C PRO A 72 -5.66 2.88 6.77
N VAL A 73 -4.44 2.46 6.46
CA VAL A 73 -3.22 3.29 6.62
C VAL A 73 -3.25 4.46 5.63
N MET A 74 -3.70 4.22 4.39
CA MET A 74 -3.88 5.28 3.41
C MET A 74 -4.95 6.26 3.87
N LEU A 75 -6.12 5.75 4.29
CA LEU A 75 -7.23 6.60 4.75
C LEU A 75 -6.84 7.45 5.97
N LEU A 76 -6.14 6.86 6.93
CA LEU A 76 -5.63 7.58 8.10
C LEU A 76 -4.66 8.70 7.68
N SER A 77 -3.76 8.41 6.74
CA SER A 77 -2.80 9.41 6.23
C SER A 77 -3.51 10.55 5.52
N LEU A 78 -4.50 10.25 4.68
CA LEU A 78 -5.34 11.27 4.04
C LEU A 78 -6.12 12.09 5.07
N GLY A 79 -6.58 11.46 6.15
CA GLY A 79 -7.23 12.15 7.27
C GLY A 79 -6.31 13.18 7.93
N PHE A 80 -5.07 12.81 8.27
CA PHE A 80 -4.08 13.75 8.81
C PHE A 80 -3.77 14.89 7.83
N MET A 81 -3.60 14.56 6.55
CA MET A 81 -3.39 15.56 5.50
C MET A 81 -4.57 16.54 5.37
N ALA A 82 -5.81 16.08 5.55
CA ALA A 82 -6.99 16.91 5.48
C ALA A 82 -7.16 17.80 6.71
N VAL A 83 -6.86 17.28 7.91
CA VAL A 83 -6.90 18.05 9.17
C VAL A 83 -5.83 19.15 9.15
N ASP A 84 -4.62 18.82 8.71
CA ASP A 84 -3.47 19.74 8.67
C ASP A 84 -3.28 20.36 7.27
N TRP A 85 -4.37 20.62 6.53
CA TRP A 85 -4.29 21.10 5.14
C TRP A 85 -3.55 22.44 4.99
N GLU A 86 -3.59 23.30 6.02
CA GLU A 86 -2.85 24.58 6.05
C GLU A 86 -1.34 24.37 5.96
N CYS A 87 -0.83 23.26 6.48
CA CYS A 87 0.57 22.86 6.37
C CYS A 87 0.93 22.44 4.94
N LEU A 88 0.00 21.80 4.23
CA LEU A 88 0.18 21.43 2.82
C LEU A 88 0.14 22.64 1.89
N ALA A 89 -0.73 23.61 2.20
CA ALA A 89 -0.83 24.87 1.47
C ALA A 89 0.31 25.85 1.78
N GLY A 90 1.18 25.53 2.73
CA GLY A 90 2.28 26.40 3.17
C GLY A 90 1.84 27.63 3.97
N LEU A 91 0.57 27.67 4.39
CA LEU A 91 -0.01 28.74 5.19
C LEU A 91 0.45 28.67 6.65
N ARG A 92 0.78 27.46 7.13
CA ARG A 92 1.28 27.20 8.47
C ARG A 92 2.58 26.40 8.41
N ARG A 93 3.53 26.72 9.30
CA ARG A 93 4.84 26.02 9.42
C ARG A 93 5.20 25.80 10.88
N GLY A 94 6.16 24.90 11.11
CA GLY A 94 6.67 24.56 12.43
C GLY A 94 6.16 23.21 12.93
N TRP A 95 6.33 22.95 14.23
CA TRP A 95 6.03 21.66 14.85
C TRP A 95 4.58 21.19 14.72
N GLY A 96 3.63 22.12 14.56
CA GLY A 96 2.23 21.78 14.28
C GLY A 96 1.99 21.05 12.96
N CYS A 97 2.97 21.04 12.04
CA CYS A 97 2.87 20.37 10.75
C CYS A 97 3.55 19.00 10.70
N PHE A 98 4.04 18.50 11.84
CA PHE A 98 4.77 17.24 11.91
C PHE A 98 3.94 16.03 11.46
N ALA A 99 2.66 15.99 11.83
CA ALA A 99 1.75 14.92 11.42
C ALA A 99 1.55 14.91 9.90
N ALA A 100 1.26 16.06 9.27
CA ALA A 100 1.21 16.20 7.81
C ALA A 100 2.53 15.77 7.14
N ALA A 101 3.67 16.17 7.70
CA ALA A 101 4.99 15.83 7.16
C ALA A 101 5.25 14.32 7.12
N ILE A 102 4.72 13.55 8.09
CA ILE A 102 4.77 12.08 8.10
C ILE A 102 3.69 11.48 7.20
N ALA A 103 2.49 12.05 7.20
CA ALA A 103 1.35 11.51 6.46
C ALA A 103 1.60 11.46 4.95
N ILE A 104 2.31 12.46 4.39
CA ILE A 104 2.65 12.52 2.96
C ILE A 104 3.47 11.29 2.50
N PRO A 105 4.65 10.98 3.07
CA PRO A 105 5.42 9.81 2.64
C PRO A 105 4.70 8.49 2.94
N VAL A 106 3.90 8.41 4.02
CA VAL A 106 3.10 7.21 4.31
C VAL A 106 2.03 6.99 3.24
N ALA A 107 1.32 8.04 2.84
CA ALA A 107 0.34 7.98 1.76
C ALA A 107 1.00 7.59 0.43
N ALA A 108 2.14 8.20 0.09
CA ALA A 108 2.91 7.83 -1.10
C ALA A 108 3.34 6.36 -1.08
N GLY A 109 3.82 5.87 0.07
CA GLY A 109 4.18 4.46 0.27
C GLY A 109 3.00 3.52 0.07
N CYS A 110 1.78 3.92 0.42
CA CYS A 110 0.57 3.10 0.24
C CYS A 110 0.17 2.90 -1.24
N LEU A 111 0.65 3.73 -2.16
CA LEU A 111 0.35 3.62 -3.60
C LEU A 111 1.15 2.51 -4.30
N LEU A 112 2.33 2.15 -3.75
CA LEU A 112 3.28 1.23 -4.38
C LEU A 112 2.90 -0.26 -4.24
N PRO A 113 2.47 -0.77 -3.07
CA PRO A 113 2.10 -2.17 -2.93
C PRO A 113 1.05 -2.66 -3.94
N PRO A 114 -0.05 -1.94 -4.24
CA PRO A 114 -1.03 -2.44 -5.20
C PRO A 114 -0.50 -2.44 -6.64
N LEU A 115 0.42 -1.53 -6.98
CA LEU A 115 1.12 -1.56 -8.28
C LEU A 115 2.01 -2.80 -8.41
N LEU A 116 2.75 -3.15 -7.35
CA LEU A 116 3.53 -4.38 -7.30
C LEU A 116 2.64 -5.63 -7.40
N GLY A 117 1.47 -5.62 -6.75
CA GLY A 117 0.44 -6.65 -6.91
C GLY A 117 -0.02 -6.83 -8.35
N LEU A 118 -0.28 -5.73 -9.07
CA LEU A 118 -0.67 -5.77 -10.48
C LEU A 118 0.45 -6.25 -11.40
N ALA A 119 1.67 -5.78 -11.18
CA ALA A 119 2.85 -6.21 -11.92
C ALA A 119 3.09 -7.72 -11.74
N TRP A 120 2.99 -8.21 -10.51
CA TRP A 120 3.10 -9.64 -10.20
C TRP A 120 2.01 -10.48 -10.88
N ARG A 121 0.75 -10.02 -10.82
CA ARG A 121 -0.38 -10.68 -11.50
C ARG A 121 -0.15 -10.75 -13.01
N TRP A 122 0.34 -9.67 -13.62
CA TRP A 122 0.64 -9.62 -15.05
C TRP A 122 1.79 -10.55 -15.42
N TRP A 123 2.87 -10.55 -14.65
CA TRP A 123 4.01 -11.45 -14.84
C TRP A 123 3.54 -12.91 -14.82
N LYS A 124 2.79 -13.32 -13.79
CA LYS A 124 2.33 -14.71 -13.65
C LYS A 124 1.44 -15.14 -14.82
N ARG A 125 0.61 -14.25 -15.35
CA ARG A 125 -0.19 -14.50 -16.56
C ARG A 125 0.69 -14.72 -17.80
N ARG A 126 1.73 -13.91 -17.99
CA ARG A 126 2.69 -14.10 -19.09
C ARG A 126 3.47 -15.40 -18.99
N LEU A 127 3.90 -15.80 -17.79
CA LEU A 127 4.58 -17.07 -17.58
C LEU A 127 3.67 -18.26 -17.90
N ALA A 128 2.40 -18.20 -17.54
CA ALA A 128 1.44 -19.25 -17.86
C ALA A 128 1.24 -19.37 -19.38
N ALA A 129 1.09 -18.25 -20.08
CA ALA A 129 0.98 -18.23 -21.54
C ALA A 129 2.22 -18.82 -22.24
N ARG A 130 3.43 -18.55 -21.72
CA ARG A 130 4.68 -19.10 -22.26
C ARG A 130 4.87 -20.59 -22.03
N ARG A 131 4.23 -21.18 -21.02
CA ARG A 131 4.32 -22.62 -20.71
C ARG A 131 3.29 -23.47 -21.46
N ALA A 132 2.30 -22.82 -22.08
CA ALA A 132 1.27 -23.48 -22.88
C ALA A 132 1.64 -23.58 -24.37
N VAL A 133 2.81 -23.06 -24.74
CA VAL A 133 3.47 -23.17 -26.05
C VAL A 133 4.61 -24.16 -25.90
#